data_AF-A0A8F9S1S8-F1
#
_entry.id   AF-A0A8F9S1S8-F1
#
_cell.length_a   1.000
_cell.length_b   1.000
_cell.length_c   1.000
_cell.angle_alpha   90.00
_cell.angle_beta   90.00
_cell.angle_gamma   90.00
#
_symmetry.space_group_name_H-M   'P 1'
#
loop_
_entity.id
_entity.type
_entity.pdbx_description
1 polymer ?
#
loop_
_entity_poly.entity_id
_entity_poly.type
_entity_poly.pdbx_seq_one_letter_code
_entity_poly.pdbx_strand_id
1 'polypeptide(L)'
;VWVDEFEKLGLEDCLDHKWPVSCVHISDHKTKYLDRPYGRVSRKKLKLKLLNSCVENRVKFYKAKVLKVKHEEFESSIVCDDGRKISGSLIVDASGYASDFIEYDKPRNHGYQVAHGILAEVDNHPFDLDKMMLMDWRDSHLGNEPYLRVKNTKEPTFLYAMPFDKNLVFLEETSLVSRPMLSYMEVKRRMVARLRHLGIKVRSVLEEEKCVITMGGPLPRIPQNVMAIGGTSGIVHPSSGYMVARSMALAPVLAEAIVESLGSTRMIRGSQLYHRVWNGLWPSDRRRVRECYCFGMETLLKLDLEGTRRLFDAFFDVDPKYWHGFLSSRLSVKELAVLSLYLFGHASNLAR
;
A
#
# COMPACT_ATOMS: atom_id res chain seq x y z
N VAL A 1 -0.31 -6.95 -7.00
CA VAL A 1 1.07 -7.12 -6.46
C VAL A 1 2.00 -7.51 -7.59
N TRP A 2 3.30 -7.26 -7.47
CA TRP A 2 4.25 -7.78 -8.45
C TRP A 2 4.41 -9.28 -8.30
N VAL A 3 4.34 -10.03 -9.42
CA VAL A 3 4.36 -11.50 -9.39
C VAL A 3 5.68 -12.01 -8.78
N ASP A 4 6.81 -11.40 -9.16
CA ASP A 4 8.15 -11.77 -8.67
C ASP A 4 8.30 -11.66 -7.14
N GLU A 5 7.52 -10.76 -6.50
CA GLU A 5 7.54 -10.63 -5.05
C GLU A 5 6.79 -11.76 -4.35
N PHE A 6 5.67 -12.18 -4.92
CA PHE A 6 4.87 -13.27 -4.36
C PHE A 6 5.54 -14.63 -4.60
N GLU A 7 6.22 -14.82 -5.73
CA GLU A 7 7.01 -16.03 -6.01
C GLU A 7 8.16 -16.19 -5.00
N LYS A 8 8.89 -15.11 -4.68
CA LYS A 8 9.93 -15.14 -3.64
C LYS A 8 9.40 -15.47 -2.25
N LEU A 9 8.10 -15.26 -2.00
CA LEU A 9 7.43 -15.55 -0.75
C LEU A 9 6.73 -16.93 -0.75
N GLY A 10 6.73 -17.66 -1.86
CA GLY A 10 5.98 -18.92 -2.00
C GLY A 10 4.45 -18.72 -1.93
N LEU A 11 3.97 -17.55 -2.38
CA LEU A 11 2.56 -17.13 -2.34
C LEU A 11 1.94 -16.99 -3.73
N GLU A 12 2.61 -17.47 -4.78
CA GLU A 12 2.13 -17.38 -6.16
C GLU A 12 0.80 -18.12 -6.39
N ASP A 13 0.51 -19.15 -5.59
CA ASP A 13 -0.75 -19.90 -5.57
C ASP A 13 -1.94 -19.07 -5.03
N CYS A 14 -1.64 -17.96 -4.34
CA CYS A 14 -2.63 -17.02 -3.84
C CYS A 14 -3.04 -15.97 -4.87
N LEU A 15 -2.40 -15.94 -6.05
CA LEU A 15 -2.80 -15.10 -7.16
C LEU A 15 -3.97 -15.77 -7.90
N ASP A 16 -5.05 -15.04 -8.17
CA ASP A 16 -6.19 -15.56 -8.96
C ASP A 16 -6.11 -15.16 -10.44
N HIS A 17 -5.31 -14.15 -10.78
CA HIS A 17 -5.02 -13.76 -12.14
C HIS A 17 -3.64 -13.10 -12.23
N LYS A 18 -2.99 -13.25 -13.39
CA LYS A 18 -1.68 -12.64 -13.69
C LYS A 18 -1.74 -12.01 -15.08
N TRP A 19 -1.21 -10.80 -15.20
CA TRP A 19 -0.96 -10.13 -16.47
C TRP A 19 0.54 -10.09 -16.71
N PRO A 20 1.04 -10.56 -17.87
CA PRO A 20 2.47 -10.59 -18.17
C PRO A 20 3.07 -9.18 -18.25
N VAL A 21 2.29 -8.18 -18.67
CA VAL A 21 2.75 -6.81 -18.87
C VAL A 21 1.89 -5.86 -18.04
N SER A 22 2.53 -4.84 -17.48
CA SER A 22 1.84 -3.68 -16.91
C SER A 22 2.00 -2.49 -17.84
N CYS A 23 1.02 -1.61 -17.95
CA CYS A 23 1.13 -0.39 -18.75
C CYS A 23 0.72 0.86 -17.98
N VAL A 24 1.26 1.99 -18.43
CA VAL A 24 1.03 3.32 -17.85
C VAL A 24 0.69 4.28 -18.97
N HIS A 25 -0.51 4.87 -18.94
CA HIS A 25 -0.83 6.01 -19.79
C HIS A 25 -0.44 7.29 -19.07
N ILE A 26 0.60 7.95 -19.56
CA ILE A 26 1.04 9.25 -19.05
C ILE A 26 0.11 10.35 -19.56
N SER A 27 -0.25 10.30 -20.84
CA SER A 27 -1.18 11.24 -21.48
C SER A 27 -1.91 10.55 -22.64
N ASP A 28 -2.80 11.26 -23.33
CA ASP A 28 -3.53 10.71 -24.48
C ASP A 28 -2.60 10.29 -25.64
N HIS A 29 -1.36 10.78 -25.63
CA HIS A 29 -0.38 10.55 -26.69
C HIS A 29 0.82 9.71 -26.24
N LYS A 30 0.91 9.36 -24.95
CA LYS A 30 2.09 8.66 -24.40
C LYS A 30 1.70 7.52 -23.49
N THR A 31 2.11 6.32 -23.90
CA THR A 31 1.93 5.07 -23.16
C THR A 31 3.29 4.42 -22.95
N LYS A 32 3.52 3.89 -21.75
CA LYS A 32 4.69 3.08 -21.42
C LYS A 32 4.26 1.66 -21.10
N TYR A 33 5.05 0.70 -21.56
CA TYR A 33 4.88 -0.72 -21.24
C TYR A 33 6.01 -1.12 -20.30
N LEU A 34 5.63 -1.73 -19.19
CA LEU A 34 6.52 -2.16 -18.14
C LEU A 34 6.65 -3.68 -18.24
N ASP A 35 7.88 -4.14 -18.48
CA ASP A 35 8.23 -5.56 -18.51
C ASP A 35 8.34 -6.13 -17.10
N ARG A 36 7.22 -6.05 -16.35
CA ARG A 36 7.08 -6.62 -15.01
C ARG A 36 5.65 -7.13 -14.83
N PRO A 37 5.47 -8.46 -14.68
CA PRO A 37 4.15 -9.03 -14.49
C PRO A 37 3.47 -8.57 -13.20
N TYR A 38 2.16 -8.35 -13.29
CA TYR A 38 1.31 -7.99 -12.15
C TYR A 38 0.30 -9.10 -11.86
N GLY A 39 0.05 -9.36 -10.58
CA GLY A 39 -0.93 -10.36 -10.14
C GLY A 39 -2.01 -9.73 -9.25
N ARG A 40 -3.25 -10.16 -9.44
CA ARG A 40 -4.31 -9.89 -8.46
C ARG A 40 -4.26 -10.96 -7.37
N VAL A 41 -4.32 -10.52 -6.13
CA VAL A 41 -4.30 -11.40 -4.96
C VAL A 41 -5.71 -11.81 -4.62
N SER A 42 -5.95 -13.11 -4.57
CA SER A 42 -7.18 -13.64 -3.97
C SER A 42 -7.11 -13.48 -2.46
N ARG A 43 -7.80 -12.46 -1.93
CA ARG A 43 -7.89 -12.22 -0.47
C ARG A 43 -8.32 -13.47 0.29
N LYS A 44 -9.25 -14.24 -0.29
CA LYS A 44 -9.74 -15.49 0.30
C LYS A 44 -8.65 -16.56 0.34
N LYS A 45 -7.96 -16.83 -0.78
CA LYS A 45 -6.88 -17.85 -0.80
C LYS A 45 -5.75 -17.47 0.14
N LEU A 46 -5.28 -16.22 0.09
CA LEU A 46 -4.21 -15.74 0.96
C LEU A 46 -4.60 -15.87 2.44
N LYS A 47 -5.80 -15.41 2.82
CA LYS A 47 -6.27 -15.52 4.21
C LYS A 47 -6.39 -16.97 4.66
N LEU A 48 -6.97 -17.85 3.84
CA LEU A 48 -7.10 -19.26 4.17
C LEU A 48 -5.74 -19.94 4.33
N LYS A 49 -4.78 -19.68 3.42
CA LYS A 49 -3.43 -20.22 3.50
C LYS A 49 -2.73 -19.81 4.81
N LEU A 50 -2.80 -18.53 5.17
CA LEU A 50 -2.21 -18.02 6.41
C LEU A 50 -2.89 -18.61 7.65
N LEU A 51 -4.24 -18.71 7.66
CA LEU A 51 -4.97 -19.30 8.78
C LEU A 51 -4.68 -20.80 8.94
N ASN A 52 -4.60 -21.54 7.84
CA ASN A 52 -4.27 -22.97 7.86
C ASN A 52 -2.86 -23.18 8.43
N SER A 53 -1.88 -22.39 7.98
CA SER A 53 -0.52 -22.40 8.55
C SER A 53 -0.52 -22.12 10.06
N CYS A 54 -1.31 -21.15 10.53
CA CYS A 54 -1.48 -20.90 11.96
C CYS A 54 -2.07 -22.12 12.70
N VAL A 55 -3.10 -22.78 12.16
CA VAL A 55 -3.72 -23.98 12.76
C VAL A 55 -2.74 -25.14 12.82
N GLU A 56 -2.01 -25.40 11.74
CA GLU A 56 -0.96 -26.43 11.66
C GLU A 56 0.13 -26.21 12.71
N ASN A 57 0.45 -24.94 12.99
CA ASN A 57 1.40 -24.52 14.02
C ASN A 57 0.75 -24.28 15.40
N ARG A 58 -0.46 -24.80 15.63
CA ARG A 58 -1.17 -24.82 16.93
C ARG A 58 -1.48 -23.44 17.51
N VAL A 59 -1.58 -22.41 16.67
CA VAL A 59 -2.06 -21.08 17.08
C VAL A 59 -3.50 -21.20 17.55
N LYS A 60 -3.78 -20.70 18.75
CA LYS A 60 -5.14 -20.67 19.30
C LYS A 60 -5.85 -19.41 18.85
N PHE A 61 -7.00 -19.57 18.21
CA PHE A 61 -7.84 -18.45 17.81
C PHE A 61 -8.89 -18.17 18.88
N TYR A 62 -9.08 -16.88 19.19
CA TYR A 62 -10.10 -16.41 20.10
C TYR A 62 -10.94 -15.33 19.43
N LYS A 63 -12.26 -15.50 19.40
CA LYS A 63 -13.19 -14.56 18.76
C LYS A 63 -13.75 -13.60 19.82
N ALA A 64 -13.05 -12.49 20.02
CA ALA A 64 -13.50 -11.37 20.85
C ALA A 64 -12.82 -10.07 20.41
N LYS A 65 -13.40 -8.91 20.76
CA LYS A 65 -12.77 -7.61 20.54
C LYS A 65 -11.89 -7.26 21.73
N VAL A 66 -10.62 -6.94 21.48
CA VAL A 66 -9.76 -6.37 22.53
C VAL A 66 -10.20 -4.93 22.80
N LEU A 67 -10.50 -4.61 24.06
CA LEU A 67 -10.91 -3.27 24.50
C LEU A 67 -9.78 -2.50 25.16
N LYS A 68 -8.91 -3.19 25.92
CA LYS A 68 -7.82 -2.57 26.67
C LYS A 68 -6.59 -3.44 26.63
N VAL A 69 -5.44 -2.78 26.62
CA VAL A 69 -4.13 -3.39 26.81
C VAL A 69 -3.56 -2.85 28.13
N LYS A 70 -3.01 -3.74 28.97
CA LYS A 70 -2.37 -3.39 30.24
C LYS A 70 -0.96 -3.96 30.26
N HIS A 71 -0.03 -3.15 30.77
CA HIS A 71 1.36 -3.52 30.91
C HIS A 71 1.78 -3.45 32.38
N GLU A 72 2.34 -4.54 32.86
CA GLU A 72 3.03 -4.67 34.14
C GLU A 72 4.53 -4.92 33.85
N GLU A 73 5.38 -4.96 34.88
CA GLU A 73 6.84 -5.00 34.71
C GLU A 73 7.31 -6.20 33.86
N PHE A 74 6.69 -7.36 34.03
CA PHE A 74 7.09 -8.61 33.38
C PHE A 74 5.98 -9.30 32.57
N GLU A 75 4.78 -8.71 32.54
CA GLU A 75 3.59 -9.32 31.93
C GLU A 75 2.76 -8.26 31.21
N SER A 76 2.24 -8.61 30.04
CA SER A 76 1.23 -7.83 29.35
C SER A 76 -0.09 -8.61 29.38
N SER A 77 -1.21 -7.89 29.46
CA SER A 77 -2.52 -8.52 29.35
C SER A 77 -3.48 -7.70 28.51
N ILE A 78 -4.43 -8.39 27.89
CA ILE A 78 -5.54 -7.80 27.15
C ILE A 78 -6.84 -8.06 27.90
N VAL A 79 -7.77 -7.12 27.81
CA VAL A 79 -9.16 -7.27 28.28
C VAL A 79 -10.07 -7.24 27.06
N CYS A 80 -10.86 -8.30 26.91
CA CYS A 80 -11.81 -8.48 25.81
C CYS A 80 -13.20 -7.93 26.16
N ASP A 81 -14.04 -7.74 25.14
CA ASP A 81 -15.42 -7.27 25.25
C ASP A 81 -16.38 -8.25 25.96
N ASP A 82 -16.02 -9.53 25.99
CA ASP A 82 -16.69 -10.56 26.78
C ASP A 82 -16.20 -10.65 28.25
N GLY A 83 -15.34 -9.73 28.67
CA GLY A 83 -14.80 -9.65 30.02
C GLY A 83 -13.60 -10.57 30.29
N ARG A 84 -13.16 -11.40 29.33
CA ARG A 84 -11.97 -12.24 29.55
C ARG A 84 -10.70 -11.41 29.59
N LYS A 85 -9.80 -11.83 30.47
CA LYS A 85 -8.41 -11.34 30.54
C LYS A 85 -7.49 -12.43 29.97
N ILE A 86 -6.67 -12.07 29.00
CA ILE A 86 -5.65 -12.97 28.45
C ILE A 86 -4.29 -12.33 28.68
N SER A 87 -3.37 -13.11 29.24
CA SER A 87 -2.02 -12.68 29.56
C SER A 87 -1.00 -13.24 28.58
N GLY A 88 0.08 -12.50 28.34
CA GLY A 88 1.17 -12.90 27.47
C GLY A 88 2.44 -12.07 27.70
N SER A 89 3.58 -12.61 27.27
CA SER A 89 4.87 -11.90 27.36
C SER A 89 5.00 -10.76 26.34
N LEU A 90 4.28 -10.86 25.21
CA LEU A 90 4.29 -9.91 24.12
C LEU A 90 2.88 -9.75 23.55
N ILE A 91 2.49 -8.51 23.24
CA ILE A 91 1.28 -8.20 22.48
C ILE A 91 1.71 -7.63 21.13
N VAL A 92 1.23 -8.27 20.05
CA VAL A 92 1.38 -7.79 18.68
C VAL A 92 0.02 -7.36 18.16
N ASP A 93 -0.13 -6.07 17.92
CA ASP A 93 -1.30 -5.49 17.28
C ASP A 93 -1.19 -5.59 15.75
N ALA A 94 -2.05 -6.42 15.18
CA ALA A 94 -2.23 -6.60 13.74
C ALA A 94 -3.60 -6.12 13.24
N SER A 95 -4.29 -5.26 14.01
CA SER A 95 -5.66 -4.83 13.71
C SER A 95 -5.77 -3.73 12.64
N GLY A 96 -4.64 -3.17 12.19
CA GLY A 96 -4.58 -2.16 11.13
C GLY A 96 -4.94 -0.75 11.62
N TYR A 97 -5.32 0.14 10.70
CA TYR A 97 -5.46 1.58 10.97
C TYR A 97 -6.50 1.97 12.02
N ALA A 98 -7.46 1.08 12.31
CA ALA A 98 -8.50 1.32 13.30
C ALA A 98 -8.04 1.09 14.75
N SER A 99 -6.78 0.70 14.96
CA SER A 99 -6.23 0.50 16.29
C SER A 99 -5.87 1.80 16.98
N ASP A 100 -6.28 1.90 18.25
CA ASP A 100 -5.89 2.96 19.18
C ASP A 100 -4.81 2.48 20.17
N PHE A 101 -4.27 1.27 20.01
CA PHE A 101 -3.26 0.71 20.93
C PHE A 101 -1.84 1.18 20.66
N ILE A 102 -1.61 1.83 19.52
CA ILE A 102 -0.28 2.26 19.08
C ILE A 102 -0.10 3.75 19.36
N GLU A 103 0.93 4.07 20.14
CA GLU A 103 1.26 5.43 20.53
C GLU A 103 2.20 6.11 19.53
N TYR A 104 2.05 7.43 19.39
CA TYR A 104 2.86 8.29 18.51
C TYR A 104 3.27 9.56 19.27
N ASP A 105 4.55 9.96 19.19
CA ASP A 105 5.06 11.18 19.86
C ASP A 105 4.86 12.46 19.04
N LYS A 106 4.38 12.32 17.81
CA LYS A 106 4.22 13.42 16.85
C LYS A 106 2.81 13.40 16.27
N PRO A 107 2.26 14.56 15.89
CA PRO A 107 1.00 14.61 15.16
C PRO A 107 1.03 13.71 13.93
N ARG A 108 -0.06 12.97 13.73
CA ARG A 108 -0.27 12.04 12.61
C ARG A 108 -0.55 12.81 11.31
N ASN A 109 0.46 13.56 10.84
CA ASN A 109 0.44 14.36 9.61
C ASN A 109 0.59 13.45 8.37
N HIS A 110 -0.38 12.55 8.16
CA HIS A 110 -0.37 11.61 7.04
C HIS A 110 -0.82 12.28 5.73
N GLY A 111 -0.31 11.77 4.60
CA GLY A 111 -1.02 11.90 3.33
C GLY A 111 -2.10 10.82 3.23
N TYR A 112 -3.05 10.99 2.30
CA TYR A 112 -4.13 10.04 2.08
C TYR A 112 -4.21 9.66 0.62
N GLN A 113 -4.20 8.36 0.35
CA GLN A 113 -4.59 7.78 -0.92
C GLN A 113 -6.03 7.27 -0.78
N VAL A 114 -6.91 7.69 -1.68
CA VAL A 114 -8.33 7.32 -1.67
C VAL A 114 -8.66 6.66 -2.98
N ALA A 115 -9.34 5.52 -2.93
CA ALA A 115 -9.72 4.79 -4.13
C ALA A 115 -11.18 4.33 -4.10
N HIS A 116 -11.78 4.30 -5.28
CA HIS A 116 -13.06 3.64 -5.53
C HIS A 116 -12.86 2.56 -6.58
N GLY A 117 -12.97 1.29 -6.15
CA GLY A 117 -12.84 0.11 -6.99
C GLY A 117 -14.18 -0.59 -7.22
N ILE A 118 -14.35 -1.20 -8.39
CA ILE A 118 -15.41 -2.18 -8.68
C ILE A 118 -14.84 -3.34 -9.48
N LEU A 119 -15.27 -4.57 -9.15
CA LEU A 119 -15.25 -5.69 -10.10
C LEU A 119 -16.62 -5.74 -10.75
N ALA A 120 -16.70 -5.59 -12.06
CA ALA A 120 -17.96 -5.43 -12.76
C ALA A 120 -18.07 -6.30 -14.01
N GLU A 121 -19.27 -6.82 -14.25
CA GLU A 121 -19.66 -7.31 -15.56
C GLU A 121 -20.12 -6.13 -16.41
N VAL A 122 -19.61 -6.04 -17.64
CA VAL A 122 -19.85 -4.94 -18.56
C VAL A 122 -20.28 -5.45 -19.94
N ASP A 123 -20.87 -4.58 -20.76
CA ASP A 123 -21.16 -4.92 -22.16
C ASP A 123 -19.89 -5.24 -22.96
N ASN A 124 -18.87 -4.40 -22.82
CA ASN A 124 -17.51 -4.56 -23.33
C ASN A 124 -16.60 -3.51 -22.65
N HIS A 125 -15.28 -3.67 -22.74
CA HIS A 125 -14.30 -2.66 -22.34
C HIS A 125 -13.14 -2.53 -23.34
N PRO A 126 -12.41 -1.40 -23.36
CA PRO A 126 -11.32 -1.18 -24.33
C PRO A 126 -9.96 -1.71 -23.88
N PHE A 127 -9.84 -2.31 -22.69
CA PHE A 127 -8.55 -2.76 -22.15
C PHE A 127 -8.11 -4.11 -22.72
N ASP A 128 -6.81 -4.26 -22.98
CA ASP A 128 -6.21 -5.51 -23.45
C ASP A 128 -6.17 -6.57 -22.35
N LEU A 129 -6.59 -7.81 -22.65
CA LEU A 129 -6.66 -8.91 -21.67
C LEU A 129 -5.30 -9.38 -21.15
N ASP A 130 -4.22 -9.14 -21.90
CA ASP A 130 -2.86 -9.52 -21.54
C ASP A 130 -2.11 -8.42 -20.75
N LYS A 131 -2.78 -7.30 -20.42
CA LYS A 131 -2.16 -6.16 -19.75
C LYS A 131 -2.94 -5.71 -18.53
N MET A 132 -2.20 -5.40 -17.47
CA MET A 132 -2.73 -4.65 -16.34
C MET A 132 -2.43 -3.17 -16.55
N MET A 133 -3.47 -2.33 -16.54
CA MET A 133 -3.31 -0.87 -16.51
C MET A 133 -2.91 -0.46 -15.08
N LEU A 134 -1.64 -0.12 -14.90
CA LEU A 134 -1.08 0.29 -13.62
C LEU A 134 -1.46 1.73 -13.30
N MET A 135 -1.35 2.65 -14.26
CA MET A 135 -1.77 4.03 -14.04
C MET A 135 -2.25 4.66 -15.34
N ASP A 136 -3.51 5.07 -15.39
CA ASP A 136 -4.03 5.90 -16.48
C ASP A 136 -4.28 7.34 -16.01
N TRP A 137 -3.32 8.21 -16.34
CA TRP A 137 -3.31 9.65 -16.02
C TRP A 137 -4.03 10.52 -17.07
N ARG A 138 -4.66 9.93 -18.09
CA ARG A 138 -5.40 10.71 -19.10
C ARG A 138 -6.59 11.42 -18.48
N ASP A 139 -6.82 12.68 -18.86
CA ASP A 139 -7.91 13.53 -18.37
C ASP A 139 -8.91 13.94 -19.47
N SER A 140 -8.73 13.47 -20.71
CA SER A 140 -9.64 13.71 -21.84
C SER A 140 -11.10 13.34 -21.53
N HIS A 141 -11.31 12.32 -20.70
CA HIS A 141 -12.61 11.92 -20.19
C HIS A 141 -13.36 13.01 -19.39
N LEU A 142 -12.66 14.04 -18.90
CA LEU A 142 -13.23 15.18 -18.20
C LEU A 142 -13.53 16.38 -19.12
N GLY A 143 -13.37 16.23 -20.45
CA GLY A 143 -13.60 17.32 -21.41
C GLY A 143 -15.00 17.94 -21.33
N ASN A 144 -16.02 17.13 -21.05
CA ASN A 144 -17.41 17.58 -20.87
C ASN A 144 -17.80 17.79 -19.40
N GLU A 145 -16.84 17.77 -18.48
CA GLU A 145 -17.05 17.87 -17.04
C GLU A 145 -16.18 19.01 -16.45
N PRO A 146 -16.45 20.29 -16.80
CA PRO A 146 -15.51 21.40 -16.54
C PRO A 146 -15.17 21.57 -15.06
N TYR A 147 -16.15 21.37 -14.17
CA TYR A 147 -15.92 21.43 -12.72
C TYR A 147 -15.01 20.31 -12.20
N LEU A 148 -15.15 19.08 -12.73
CA LEU A 148 -14.26 17.97 -12.37
C LEU A 148 -12.87 18.18 -12.96
N ARG A 149 -12.78 18.72 -14.18
CA ARG A 149 -11.51 18.96 -14.86
C ARG A 149 -10.62 19.92 -14.08
N VAL A 150 -11.15 21.08 -13.68
CA VAL A 150 -10.39 22.09 -12.91
C VAL A 150 -9.85 21.50 -11.59
N LYS A 151 -10.63 20.66 -10.92
CA LYS A 151 -10.19 19.99 -9.70
C LYS A 151 -9.16 18.89 -9.98
N ASN A 152 -9.35 18.09 -11.02
CA ASN A 152 -8.42 17.05 -11.42
C ASN A 152 -7.06 17.62 -11.85
N THR A 153 -7.02 18.81 -12.43
CA THR A 153 -5.74 19.47 -12.73
C THR A 153 -4.93 19.70 -11.45
N LYS A 154 -5.56 20.08 -10.33
CA LYS A 154 -4.87 20.38 -9.08
C LYS A 154 -4.57 19.12 -8.25
N GLU A 155 -5.54 18.22 -8.15
CA GLU A 155 -5.45 16.99 -7.36
C GLU A 155 -5.86 15.82 -8.25
N PRO A 156 -4.95 15.32 -9.10
CA PRO A 156 -5.29 14.34 -10.12
C PRO A 156 -5.62 12.96 -9.53
N THR A 157 -6.52 12.25 -10.21
CA THR A 157 -6.73 10.82 -10.02
C THR A 157 -6.27 10.05 -11.25
N PHE A 158 -6.02 8.77 -11.08
CA PHE A 158 -5.69 7.85 -12.17
C PHE A 158 -6.52 6.58 -12.03
N LEU A 159 -6.66 5.83 -13.14
CA LEU A 159 -7.38 4.56 -13.16
C LEU A 159 -6.38 3.38 -13.14
N TYR A 160 -6.63 2.41 -12.25
CA TYR A 160 -6.20 1.02 -12.42
C TYR A 160 -7.26 0.24 -13.20
N ALA A 161 -6.85 -0.59 -14.15
CA ALA A 161 -7.73 -1.52 -14.86
C ALA A 161 -7.09 -2.91 -14.95
N MET A 162 -7.86 -3.92 -14.57
CA MET A 162 -7.46 -5.32 -14.52
C MET A 162 -8.53 -6.14 -15.25
N PRO A 163 -8.41 -6.31 -16.57
CA PRO A 163 -9.37 -7.05 -17.36
C PRO A 163 -9.19 -8.57 -17.18
N PHE A 164 -10.28 -9.28 -16.91
CA PHE A 164 -10.31 -10.74 -16.74
C PHE A 164 -10.81 -11.44 -18.00
N ASP A 165 -11.76 -10.81 -18.68
CA ASP A 165 -12.38 -11.25 -19.94
C ASP A 165 -13.01 -10.01 -20.59
N LYS A 166 -13.41 -10.07 -21.87
CA LYS A 166 -14.04 -8.97 -22.63
C LYS A 166 -15.21 -8.27 -21.91
N ASN A 167 -15.88 -8.99 -21.02
CA ASN A 167 -17.07 -8.55 -20.30
C ASN A 167 -16.86 -8.51 -18.77
N LEU A 168 -15.66 -8.77 -18.25
CA LEU A 168 -15.38 -8.81 -16.81
C LEU A 168 -14.09 -8.06 -16.50
N VAL A 169 -14.18 -6.98 -15.74
CA VAL A 169 -13.04 -6.10 -15.46
C VAL A 169 -13.10 -5.53 -14.05
N PHE A 170 -11.95 -5.47 -13.39
CA PHE A 170 -11.79 -4.66 -12.19
C PHE A 170 -11.25 -3.28 -12.57
N LEU A 171 -11.90 -2.24 -12.06
CA LEU A 171 -11.61 -0.83 -12.34
C LEU A 171 -11.50 -0.10 -11.01
N GLU A 172 -10.46 0.70 -10.83
CA GLU A 172 -10.29 1.48 -9.60
C GLU A 172 -9.75 2.87 -9.91
N GLU A 173 -10.55 3.91 -9.65
CA GLU A 173 -10.10 5.30 -9.73
C GLU A 173 -9.48 5.68 -8.38
N THR A 174 -8.26 6.22 -8.41
CA THR A 174 -7.42 6.42 -7.22
C THR A 174 -6.78 7.80 -7.23
N SER A 175 -6.83 8.50 -6.09
CA SER A 175 -5.98 9.67 -5.83
C SER A 175 -4.63 9.21 -5.29
N LEU A 176 -3.52 9.59 -5.92
CA LEU A 176 -2.20 9.08 -5.54
C LEU A 176 -1.83 9.38 -4.09
N VAL A 177 -1.81 10.66 -3.73
CA VAL A 177 -1.66 11.13 -2.37
C VAL A 177 -2.19 12.55 -2.27
N SER A 178 -2.96 12.84 -1.22
CA SER A 178 -3.57 14.14 -0.96
C SER A 178 -3.49 14.50 0.52
N ARG A 179 -3.37 15.80 0.80
CA ARG A 179 -3.45 16.36 2.15
C ARG A 179 -4.04 17.77 2.07
N PRO A 180 -5.30 18.01 2.50
CA PRO A 180 -6.22 17.08 3.15
C PRO A 180 -6.69 15.94 2.23
N MET A 181 -7.36 14.94 2.80
CA MET A 181 -7.88 13.78 2.06
C MET A 181 -8.90 14.21 1.00
N LEU A 182 -8.70 13.77 -0.25
CA LEU A 182 -9.68 13.97 -1.31
C LEU A 182 -11.02 13.27 -0.99
N SER A 183 -12.14 13.93 -1.31
CA SER A 183 -13.47 13.36 -1.08
C SER A 183 -13.67 12.07 -1.88
N TYR A 184 -14.07 11.00 -1.20
CA TYR A 184 -14.43 9.73 -1.84
C TYR A 184 -15.53 9.90 -2.92
N MET A 185 -16.50 10.80 -2.69
CA MET A 185 -17.53 11.10 -3.69
C MET A 185 -16.96 11.76 -4.94
N GLU A 186 -15.89 12.54 -4.81
CA GLU A 186 -15.23 13.16 -5.95
C GLU A 186 -14.49 12.12 -6.79
N VAL A 187 -13.75 11.20 -6.16
CA VAL A 187 -13.12 10.05 -6.83
C VAL A 187 -14.15 9.22 -7.59
N LYS A 188 -15.28 8.89 -6.94
CA LYS A 188 -16.38 8.14 -7.58
C LYS A 188 -16.98 8.86 -8.79
N ARG A 189 -17.18 10.18 -8.71
CA ARG A 189 -17.70 10.98 -9.85
C ARG A 189 -16.73 10.99 -11.04
N ARG A 190 -15.43 11.09 -10.79
CA ARG A 190 -14.40 11.02 -11.84
C ARG A 190 -14.38 9.65 -12.52
N MET A 191 -14.49 8.57 -11.73
CA MET A 191 -14.66 7.22 -12.28
C MET A 191 -15.88 7.13 -13.20
N VAL A 192 -17.06 7.62 -12.76
CA VAL A 192 -18.28 7.60 -13.58
C VAL A 192 -18.11 8.37 -14.89
N ALA A 193 -17.48 9.55 -14.85
CA ALA A 193 -17.17 10.32 -16.06
C ALA A 193 -16.25 9.52 -17.01
N ARG A 194 -15.23 8.86 -16.46
CA ARG A 194 -14.32 8.00 -17.23
C ARG A 194 -15.03 6.82 -17.87
N LEU A 195 -15.85 6.07 -17.13
CA LEU A 195 -16.60 4.94 -17.68
C LEU A 195 -17.53 5.37 -18.82
N ARG A 196 -18.22 6.50 -18.65
CA ARG A 196 -19.08 7.06 -19.70
C ARG A 196 -18.28 7.42 -20.95
N HIS A 197 -17.14 8.09 -20.78
CA HIS A 197 -16.26 8.46 -21.89
C HIS A 197 -15.71 7.24 -22.65
N LEU A 198 -15.34 6.18 -21.92
CA LEU A 198 -14.86 4.93 -22.51
C LEU A 198 -15.98 4.03 -23.06
N GLY A 199 -17.25 4.45 -22.96
CA GLY A 199 -18.40 3.65 -23.40
C GLY A 199 -18.64 2.38 -22.58
N ILE A 200 -18.05 2.27 -21.38
CA ILE A 200 -18.18 1.10 -20.50
C ILE A 200 -19.56 1.14 -19.83
N LYS A 201 -20.44 0.23 -20.22
CA LYS A 201 -21.77 0.04 -19.64
C LYS A 201 -21.73 -1.10 -18.62
N VAL A 202 -21.88 -0.75 -17.35
CA VAL A 202 -21.90 -1.72 -16.25
C VAL A 202 -23.27 -2.42 -16.20
N ARG A 203 -23.26 -3.75 -16.28
CA ARG A 203 -24.45 -4.60 -16.11
C ARG A 203 -24.66 -4.96 -14.65
N SER A 204 -23.60 -5.39 -13.98
CA SER A 204 -23.62 -5.81 -12.59
C SER A 204 -22.29 -5.45 -11.92
N VAL A 205 -22.33 -5.17 -10.62
CA VAL A 205 -21.13 -4.98 -9.78
C VAL A 205 -21.03 -6.18 -8.86
N LEU A 206 -19.99 -6.98 -9.03
CA LEU A 206 -19.73 -8.19 -8.26
C LEU A 206 -19.03 -7.88 -6.93
N GLU A 207 -18.15 -6.87 -6.93
CA GLU A 207 -17.45 -6.38 -5.74
C GLU A 207 -17.36 -4.85 -5.80
N GLU A 208 -17.55 -4.17 -4.67
CA GLU A 208 -17.27 -2.73 -4.52
C GLU A 208 -16.18 -2.55 -3.44
N GLU A 209 -15.17 -1.75 -3.75
CA GLU A 209 -14.07 -1.43 -2.85
C GLU A 209 -14.02 0.07 -2.57
N LYS A 210 -13.93 0.40 -1.27
CA LYS A 210 -13.70 1.76 -0.77
C LYS A 210 -12.43 1.71 0.05
N CYS A 211 -11.39 2.37 -0.44
CA CYS A 211 -10.07 2.28 0.15
C CYS A 211 -9.61 3.66 0.63
N VAL A 212 -9.10 3.72 1.86
CA VAL A 212 -8.36 4.86 2.38
C VAL A 212 -7.06 4.31 2.97
N ILE A 213 -5.94 4.75 2.41
CA ILE A 213 -4.61 4.35 2.86
C ILE A 213 -3.93 5.58 3.44
N THR A 214 -3.51 5.50 4.71
CA THR A 214 -2.71 6.56 5.32
C THR A 214 -1.25 6.39 4.91
N MET A 215 -0.69 7.44 4.34
CA MET A 215 0.61 7.47 3.68
C MET A 215 1.59 8.32 4.48
N GLY A 216 2.82 7.83 4.65
CA GLY A 216 3.87 8.57 5.37
C GLY A 216 3.51 8.87 6.82
N GLY A 217 3.76 10.10 7.28
CA GLY A 217 3.63 10.51 8.67
C GLY A 217 4.69 9.88 9.60
N PRO A 218 4.63 10.16 10.92
CA PRO A 218 5.62 9.67 11.86
C PRO A 218 5.54 8.14 12.00
N LEU A 219 6.68 7.52 12.30
CA LEU A 219 6.67 6.17 12.86
C LEU A 219 5.96 6.17 14.23
N PRO A 220 5.42 5.02 14.68
CA PRO A 220 5.03 4.84 16.06
C PRO A 220 6.17 5.22 17.03
N ARG A 221 5.83 5.59 18.26
CA ARG A 221 6.83 5.76 19.32
C ARG A 221 7.62 4.46 19.47
N ILE A 222 8.94 4.53 19.32
CA ILE A 222 9.80 3.35 19.44
C ILE A 222 10.91 3.68 20.46
N PRO A 223 11.04 2.91 21.56
CA PRO A 223 10.21 1.75 21.94
C PRO A 223 8.83 2.12 22.54
N GLN A 224 7.89 1.18 22.46
CA GLN A 224 6.63 1.19 23.22
C GLN A 224 6.21 -0.24 23.56
N ASN A 225 5.38 -0.42 24.59
CA ASN A 225 5.04 -1.73 25.15
C ASN A 225 3.94 -2.49 24.39
N VAL A 226 3.60 -2.07 23.17
CA VAL A 226 2.79 -2.82 22.21
C VAL A 226 3.58 -2.89 20.91
N MET A 227 3.70 -4.06 20.31
CA MET A 227 4.31 -4.20 18.99
C MET A 227 3.22 -4.04 17.91
N ALA A 228 3.49 -3.33 16.81
CA ALA A 228 2.56 -3.25 15.69
C ALA A 228 3.07 -4.01 14.46
N ILE A 229 2.16 -4.58 13.67
CA ILE A 229 2.43 -5.05 12.30
C ILE A 229 1.28 -4.67 11.36
N GLY A 230 1.58 -4.31 10.11
CA GLY A 230 0.57 -3.87 9.14
C GLY A 230 0.36 -2.36 9.13
N GLY A 231 -0.90 -1.92 8.99
CA GLY A 231 -1.25 -0.51 8.72
C GLY A 231 -0.70 0.49 9.75
N THR A 232 -0.69 0.14 11.04
CA THR A 232 -0.21 1.03 12.12
C THR A 232 1.29 0.94 12.38
N SER A 233 2.00 -0.02 11.79
CA SER A 233 3.43 -0.20 12.06
C SER A 233 4.34 0.69 11.20
N GLY A 234 3.77 1.54 10.35
CA GLY A 234 4.51 2.51 9.52
C GLY A 234 5.18 1.91 8.28
N ILE A 235 4.87 0.64 7.94
CA ILE A 235 5.49 -0.11 6.83
C ILE A 235 4.86 0.21 5.46
N VAL A 236 3.71 0.86 5.44
CA VAL A 236 3.03 1.32 4.22
C VAL A 236 3.99 2.19 3.43
N HIS A 237 4.18 1.90 2.14
CA HIS A 237 5.06 2.68 1.29
C HIS A 237 4.54 4.13 1.16
N PRO A 238 5.27 5.16 1.64
CA PRO A 238 4.76 6.53 1.68
C PRO A 238 4.32 7.11 0.33
N SER A 239 4.94 6.71 -0.78
CA SER A 239 4.63 7.26 -2.12
C SER A 239 3.70 6.42 -3.00
N SER A 240 3.44 5.14 -2.68
CA SER A 240 2.65 4.24 -3.54
C SER A 240 1.49 3.54 -2.83
N GLY A 241 1.51 3.43 -1.50
CA GLY A 241 0.51 2.72 -0.71
C GLY A 241 0.77 1.22 -0.62
N TYR A 242 1.81 0.71 -1.28
CA TYR A 242 2.11 -0.72 -1.28
C TYR A 242 2.53 -1.18 0.11
N MET A 243 1.89 -2.26 0.57
CA MET A 243 2.09 -2.80 1.91
C MET A 243 2.06 -4.33 1.98
N VAL A 244 1.24 -5.01 1.17
CA VAL A 244 0.96 -6.45 1.32
C VAL A 244 2.22 -7.30 1.20
N ALA A 245 2.93 -7.24 0.07
CA ALA A 245 4.16 -8.02 -0.15
C ALA A 245 5.22 -7.70 0.91
N ARG A 246 5.39 -6.41 1.23
CA ARG A 246 6.32 -5.95 2.26
C ARG A 246 5.97 -6.47 3.66
N SER A 247 4.69 -6.53 4.01
CA SER A 247 4.24 -7.06 5.30
C SER A 247 4.55 -8.55 5.41
N MET A 248 4.29 -9.31 4.34
CA MET A 248 4.61 -10.74 4.28
C MET A 248 6.12 -10.98 4.36
N ALA A 249 6.94 -10.16 3.68
CA ALA A 249 8.40 -10.26 3.75
C ALA A 249 8.98 -9.89 5.12
N LEU A 250 8.35 -8.96 5.85
CA LEU A 250 8.82 -8.54 7.18
C LEU A 250 8.30 -9.41 8.32
N ALA A 251 7.24 -10.19 8.10
CA ALA A 251 6.66 -11.04 9.15
C ALA A 251 7.65 -12.09 9.69
N PRO A 252 8.42 -12.84 8.85
CA PRO A 252 9.45 -13.75 9.34
C PRO A 252 10.55 -13.05 10.13
N VAL A 253 11.04 -11.90 9.65
CA VAL A 253 12.07 -11.09 10.34
C VAL A 253 11.60 -10.68 11.74
N LEU A 254 10.32 -10.29 11.86
CA LEU A 254 9.74 -9.94 13.14
C LEU A 254 9.59 -11.17 14.05
N ALA A 255 9.12 -12.30 13.49
CA ALA A 255 8.97 -13.55 14.22
C ALA A 255 10.32 -14.07 14.77
N GLU A 256 11.40 -13.99 13.99
CA GLU A 256 12.76 -14.33 14.42
C GLU A 256 13.20 -13.46 15.59
N ALA A 257 13.03 -12.13 15.50
CA ALA A 257 13.38 -11.22 16.60
C ALA A 257 12.59 -11.53 17.89
N ILE A 258 11.34 -11.99 17.77
CA ILE A 258 10.52 -12.43 18.90
C ILE A 258 11.07 -13.74 19.48
N VAL A 259 11.36 -14.73 18.63
CA VAL A 259 11.90 -16.04 19.04
C VAL A 259 13.25 -15.89 19.73
N GLU A 260 14.18 -15.11 19.18
CA GLU A 260 15.48 -14.85 19.80
C GLU A 260 15.34 -14.20 21.19
N SER A 261 14.41 -13.27 21.34
CA SER A 261 14.22 -12.55 22.59
C SER A 261 13.55 -13.41 23.67
N LEU A 262 12.61 -14.28 23.28
CA LEU A 262 11.92 -15.21 24.19
C LEU A 262 12.70 -16.50 24.47
N GLY A 263 13.51 -16.96 23.52
CA GLY A 263 14.22 -18.25 23.56
C GLY A 263 15.69 -18.20 24.02
N SER A 264 16.26 -17.00 24.22
CA SER A 264 17.64 -16.89 24.73
C SER A 264 17.78 -17.41 26.17
N THR A 265 18.97 -17.91 26.52
CA THR A 265 19.33 -18.40 27.88
C THR A 265 19.05 -17.39 28.99
N ARG A 266 18.95 -16.10 28.64
CA ARG A 266 18.49 -15.02 29.52
C ARG A 266 17.21 -14.42 28.94
N MET A 267 16.06 -15.02 29.26
CA MET A 267 14.74 -14.53 28.84
C MET A 267 14.62 -13.02 29.02
N ILE A 268 14.33 -12.32 27.92
CA ILE A 268 14.10 -10.88 27.93
C ILE A 268 12.60 -10.64 28.03
N ARG A 269 12.18 -9.81 28.97
CA ARG A 269 10.77 -9.52 29.26
C ARG A 269 10.50 -8.03 29.32
N GLY A 270 9.21 -7.68 29.35
CA GLY A 270 8.75 -6.29 29.50
C GLY A 270 9.31 -5.37 28.42
N SER A 271 9.62 -4.13 28.80
CA SER A 271 10.04 -3.07 27.87
C SER A 271 11.29 -3.42 27.04
N GLN A 272 12.22 -4.23 27.58
CA GLN A 272 13.42 -4.64 26.85
C GLN A 272 13.10 -5.57 25.67
N LEU A 273 12.11 -6.46 25.84
CA LEU A 273 11.62 -7.34 24.78
C LEU A 273 11.02 -6.51 23.65
N TYR A 274 10.11 -5.59 23.98
CA TYR A 274 9.51 -4.71 22.97
C TYR A 274 10.55 -3.88 22.24
N HIS A 275 11.55 -3.34 22.94
CA HIS A 275 12.61 -2.57 22.30
C HIS A 275 13.39 -3.39 21.27
N ARG A 276 13.75 -4.65 21.57
CA ARG A 276 14.43 -5.54 20.60
C ARG A 276 13.54 -5.87 19.41
N VAL A 277 12.29 -6.24 19.66
CA VAL A 277 11.33 -6.61 18.62
C VAL A 277 11.02 -5.42 17.69
N TRP A 278 10.83 -4.22 18.24
CA TRP A 278 10.69 -2.99 17.46
C TRP A 278 11.94 -2.66 16.63
N ASN A 279 13.14 -2.88 17.18
CA ASN A 279 14.38 -2.68 16.42
C ASN A 279 14.57 -3.71 15.30
N GLY A 280 13.99 -4.91 15.41
CA GLY A 280 13.91 -5.88 14.31
C GLY A 280 13.07 -5.34 13.13
N LEU A 281 11.93 -4.69 13.42
CA LEU A 281 11.08 -4.09 12.38
C LEU A 281 11.57 -2.72 11.89
N TRP A 282 12.21 -1.93 12.73
CA TRP A 282 12.71 -0.60 12.38
C TRP A 282 14.14 -0.40 12.86
N PRO A 283 15.13 -1.08 12.25
CA PRO A 283 16.53 -0.75 12.45
C PRO A 283 16.83 0.63 11.87
N SER A 284 17.88 1.29 12.36
CA SER A 284 18.24 2.67 12.01
C SER A 284 18.29 2.93 10.51
N ASP A 285 18.84 2.02 9.72
CA ASP A 285 18.94 2.17 8.26
C ASP A 285 17.57 2.12 7.57
N ARG A 286 16.67 1.25 8.03
CA ARG A 286 15.30 1.18 7.51
C ARG A 286 14.50 2.44 7.86
N ARG A 287 14.76 3.04 9.02
CA ARG A 287 14.18 4.35 9.38
C ARG A 287 14.66 5.44 8.44
N ARG A 288 15.97 5.54 8.17
CA ARG A 288 16.55 6.52 7.22
C ARG A 288 15.98 6.36 5.81
N VAL A 289 15.93 5.12 5.29
CA VAL A 289 15.33 4.80 3.99
C VAL A 289 13.86 5.21 3.94
N ARG A 290 13.10 4.98 5.01
CA ARG A 290 11.70 5.42 5.09
C ARG A 290 11.57 6.94 5.01
N GLU A 291 12.44 7.70 5.68
CA GLU A 291 12.39 9.17 5.59
C GLU A 291 12.63 9.67 4.16
N CYS A 292 13.48 9.00 3.37
CA CYS A 292 13.62 9.31 1.94
C CYS A 292 12.31 9.07 1.16
N TYR A 293 11.60 7.97 1.43
CA TYR A 293 10.28 7.74 0.81
C TYR A 293 9.23 8.77 1.27
N CYS A 294 9.25 9.16 2.55
CA CYS A 294 8.39 10.23 3.06
C CYS A 294 8.67 11.55 2.36
N PHE A 295 9.95 11.89 2.13
CA PHE A 295 10.32 13.06 1.34
C PHE A 295 9.74 13.00 -0.08
N GLY A 296 9.85 11.86 -0.77
CA GLY A 296 9.25 11.67 -2.08
C GLY A 296 7.72 11.83 -2.08
N MET A 297 7.03 11.37 -1.02
CA MET A 297 5.60 11.63 -0.83
C MET A 297 5.29 13.13 -0.67
N GLU A 298 6.08 13.86 0.12
CA GLU A 298 5.91 15.32 0.28
C GLU A 298 6.18 16.08 -1.03
N THR A 299 7.02 15.56 -1.93
CA THR A 299 7.15 16.07 -3.30
C THR A 299 5.88 15.82 -4.10
N LEU A 300 5.34 14.59 -4.08
CA LEU A 300 4.12 14.24 -4.81
C LEU A 300 2.92 15.10 -4.41
N LEU A 301 2.80 15.44 -3.12
CA LEU A 301 1.74 16.32 -2.59
C LEU A 301 1.72 17.73 -3.20
N LYS A 302 2.82 18.16 -3.83
CA LYS A 302 2.95 19.50 -4.44
C LYS A 302 2.73 19.52 -5.95
N LEU A 303 2.58 18.35 -6.58
CA LEU A 303 2.48 18.26 -8.03
C LEU A 303 1.02 18.35 -8.47
N ASP A 304 0.78 19.17 -9.47
CA ASP A 304 -0.45 19.16 -10.26
C ASP A 304 -0.43 17.98 -11.26
N LEU A 305 -1.47 17.87 -12.10
CA LEU A 305 -1.54 16.81 -13.11
C LEU A 305 -0.32 16.81 -14.04
N GLU A 306 0.10 17.97 -14.56
CA GLU A 306 1.22 18.06 -15.49
C GLU A 306 2.55 17.72 -14.83
N GLY A 307 2.79 18.20 -13.61
CA GLY A 307 3.94 17.81 -12.80
C GLY A 307 3.95 16.31 -12.50
N THR A 308 2.80 15.74 -12.18
CA THR A 308 2.64 14.30 -11.92
C THR A 308 2.95 13.48 -13.17
N ARG A 309 2.42 13.88 -14.33
CA ARG A 309 2.71 13.25 -15.62
C ARG A 309 4.20 13.26 -15.94
N ARG A 310 4.87 14.41 -15.83
CA ARG A 310 6.32 14.52 -16.04
C ARG A 310 7.11 13.65 -15.09
N LEU A 311 6.73 13.62 -13.81
CA LEU A 311 7.40 12.80 -12.81
C LEU A 311 7.29 11.31 -13.16
N PHE A 312 6.08 10.80 -13.44
CA PHE A 312 5.90 9.39 -13.79
C PHE A 312 6.51 9.04 -15.14
N ASP A 313 6.54 9.99 -16.07
CA ASP A 313 7.22 9.82 -17.35
C ASP A 313 8.70 9.54 -17.14
N ALA A 314 9.39 10.40 -16.39
CA ALA A 314 10.79 10.19 -16.01
C ALA A 314 10.98 8.93 -15.14
N PHE A 315 10.09 8.71 -14.16
CA PHE A 315 10.19 7.58 -13.22
C PHE A 315 10.13 6.22 -13.90
N PHE A 316 9.39 6.08 -14.98
CA PHE A 316 9.33 4.84 -15.75
C PHE A 316 10.34 4.79 -16.92
N ASP A 317 11.10 5.86 -17.18
CA ASP A 317 12.22 5.89 -18.14
C ASP A 317 13.59 5.59 -17.51
N VAL A 318 13.70 5.68 -16.18
CA VAL A 318 14.90 5.27 -15.46
C VAL A 318 15.14 3.76 -15.60
N ASP A 319 16.38 3.32 -15.41
CA ASP A 319 16.73 1.88 -15.37
C ASP A 319 15.74 1.10 -14.48
N PRO A 320 15.16 -0.01 -14.99
CA PRO A 320 14.13 -0.78 -14.29
C PRO A 320 14.46 -1.14 -12.84
N LYS A 321 15.75 -1.33 -12.52
CA LYS A 321 16.22 -1.58 -11.15
C LYS A 321 15.69 -0.54 -10.16
N TYR A 322 15.66 0.74 -10.53
CA TYR A 322 15.26 1.81 -9.62
C TYR A 322 13.76 1.84 -9.38
N TRP A 323 12.94 1.84 -10.42
CA TRP A 323 11.48 1.87 -10.21
C TRP A 323 10.97 0.55 -9.64
N HIS A 324 11.57 -0.60 -10.02
CA HIS A 324 11.30 -1.89 -9.37
C HIS A 324 11.60 -1.83 -7.87
N GLY A 325 12.79 -1.36 -7.52
CA GLY A 325 13.24 -1.27 -6.14
C GLY A 325 12.42 -0.26 -5.34
N PHE A 326 12.06 0.88 -5.93
CA PHE A 326 11.28 1.92 -5.28
C PHE A 326 9.90 1.37 -4.90
N LEU A 327 9.13 0.88 -5.87
CA LEU A 327 7.77 0.35 -5.61
C LEU A 327 7.76 -0.85 -4.65
N SER A 328 8.88 -1.56 -4.54
CA SER A 328 9.06 -2.70 -3.63
C SER A 328 9.74 -2.34 -2.29
N SER A 329 10.03 -1.07 -2.00
CA SER A 329 10.79 -0.62 -0.81
C SER A 329 12.16 -1.31 -0.63
N ARG A 330 12.87 -1.61 -1.73
CA ARG A 330 14.18 -2.31 -1.74
C ARG A 330 15.39 -1.42 -1.98
N LEU A 331 15.20 -0.15 -2.32
CA LEU A 331 16.33 0.76 -2.55
C LEU A 331 17.02 1.18 -1.26
N SER A 332 18.35 1.27 -1.32
CA SER A 332 19.18 1.92 -0.31
C SER A 332 19.06 3.45 -0.36
N VAL A 333 19.53 4.15 0.69
CA VAL A 333 19.59 5.62 0.71
C VAL A 333 20.39 6.19 -0.47
N LYS A 334 21.50 5.54 -0.85
CA LYS A 334 22.32 5.95 -2.00
C LYS A 334 21.55 5.82 -3.31
N GLU A 335 20.86 4.71 -3.51
CA GLU A 335 20.06 4.51 -4.71
C GLU A 335 18.86 5.46 -4.78
N LEU A 336 18.25 5.77 -3.64
CA LEU A 336 17.19 6.78 -3.55
C LEU A 336 17.71 8.19 -3.86
N ALA A 337 18.92 8.54 -3.43
CA ALA A 337 19.54 9.81 -3.78
C ALA A 337 19.81 9.90 -5.28
N VAL A 338 20.35 8.84 -5.90
CA VAL A 338 20.56 8.78 -7.35
C VAL A 338 19.24 8.89 -8.11
N LEU A 339 18.20 8.14 -7.70
CA LEU A 339 16.87 8.23 -8.29
C LEU A 339 16.30 9.65 -8.16
N SER A 340 16.44 10.27 -6.99
CA SER A 340 15.94 11.63 -6.75
C SER A 340 16.64 12.67 -7.63
N LEU A 341 17.96 12.56 -7.80
CA LEU A 341 18.74 13.44 -8.70
C LEU A 341 18.33 13.23 -10.16
N TYR A 342 18.14 11.97 -10.58
CA TYR A 342 17.66 11.65 -11.92
C TYR A 342 16.27 12.27 -12.17
N LEU A 343 15.32 12.05 -11.26
CA LEU A 343 13.96 12.60 -11.37
C LEU A 343 13.98 14.12 -11.34
N PHE A 344 14.82 14.73 -10.50
CA PHE A 344 14.96 16.18 -10.47
C PHE A 344 15.41 16.71 -11.84
N GLY A 345 16.44 16.11 -12.45
CA GLY A 345 16.95 16.52 -13.76
C GLY A 345 15.99 16.29 -14.94
N HIS A 346 15.17 15.23 -14.89
CA HIS A 346 14.33 14.83 -16.02
C HIS A 346 12.86 15.27 -15.89
N ALA A 347 12.35 15.48 -14.68
CA ALA A 347 10.96 15.87 -14.43
C ALA A 347 10.77 17.36 -14.10
N SER A 348 11.82 18.05 -13.60
CA SER A 348 11.74 19.47 -13.21
C SER A 348 12.03 20.43 -14.35
N ASN A 349 12.63 19.97 -15.44
CA ASN A 349 13.09 20.84 -16.51
C ASN A 349 11.95 21.26 -17.44
N LEU A 350 11.43 22.46 -17.20
CA LEU A 350 10.69 23.31 -18.13
C LEU A 350 11.43 24.65 -18.35
N ALA A 351 12.77 24.61 -18.37
CA ALA A 351 13.58 25.69 -18.92
C ALA A 351 14.26 25.18 -20.19
N ARG A 352 13.47 24.97 -21.25
CA ARG A 352 13.89 25.15 -22.65
C ARG A 352 12.69 25.17 -23.58
#